data_AF-A0A9X2Y1K3-F1
#
_entry.id   AF-A0A9X2Y1K3-F1
#
_cell.length_a   1.000
_cell.length_b   1.000
_cell.length_c   1.000
_cell.angle_alpha   90.00
_cell.angle_beta   90.00
_cell.angle_gamma   90.00
#
_symmetry.space_group_name_H-M   'P 1'
#
loop_
_entity.id
_entity.type
_entity.pdbx_description
1 polymer ?
#
loop_
_entity_poly.entity_id
_entity_poly.type
_entity_poly.pdbx_seq_one_letter_code
_entity_poly.pdbx_strand_id
1 'polypeptide(L)'
;MTGGKTVVELRVHGVSGTPPEVMLNCPVEFLDQVGGDRDAGFFRRATWIDDAVSPPSPDGWRRRMEAYSWGGLTSRRASRAVWLLFLPFSLVNLAHWMLPPARHRRPAAVVVALLRLLALSFTLTLLLAMAVAVLDIALWQCASVDFCRSGWLPLEWLGYLTPGARLAIGALPLAAVIVALWLLGRQEAGQAAPYEGPACDDVFTAACPPPGAVVHAGERSPLADTTFWNHDDSVARMRACHVTAWTAALAALVLAAPVAHGDPGRSRDVSAVLLGVNLGVLAMAVGATAWNRATGRGGDGIGGALHAVSMRLRWVALILLGLSLAWLGLGTRIPTPNLPTFLPGLRGSIYALLAVQVVLLVGLFVGTALSMRGSGRSDAAPGSGTTPGYGMTLRGFTAAFVSLLGWLIGGGVSVGVGLSTALILGRVEVTTIAPAEAMAKRAATLANATADFVEKMHAMSMRAPLIVPPPYVWASVATLLVLFVAVAP
;
A
#
# COMPACT_ATOMS: atom_id res chain seq x y z
N MET A 1 -52.47 12.98 1.83
CA MET A 1 -51.29 12.73 0.98
C MET A 1 -51.62 11.57 0.06
N THR A 2 -52.28 11.84 -1.05
CA THR A 2 -52.53 10.85 -2.12
C THR A 2 -51.17 10.53 -2.75
N GLY A 3 -50.68 9.33 -2.47
CA GLY A 3 -49.35 8.88 -2.84
C GLY A 3 -49.21 8.69 -4.34
N GLY A 4 -48.84 9.76 -5.05
CA GLY A 4 -48.38 9.66 -6.43
C GLY A 4 -47.18 8.73 -6.50
N LYS A 5 -47.30 7.64 -7.25
CA LYS A 5 -46.24 6.64 -7.37
C LYS A 5 -45.08 7.25 -8.16
N THR A 6 -43.88 7.33 -7.59
CA THR A 6 -42.71 7.92 -8.28
C THR A 6 -41.77 6.82 -8.77
N VAL A 7 -41.38 6.85 -10.04
CA VAL A 7 -40.28 6.05 -10.58
C VAL A 7 -39.07 6.94 -10.76
N VAL A 8 -37.91 6.54 -10.25
CA VAL A 8 -36.64 7.21 -10.55
C VAL A 8 -35.97 6.49 -11.71
N GLU A 9 -35.76 7.20 -12.81
CA GLU A 9 -34.84 6.77 -13.87
C GLU A 9 -33.45 7.27 -13.53
N LEU A 10 -32.59 6.36 -13.05
CA LEU A 10 -31.19 6.65 -12.80
C LEU A 10 -30.37 6.44 -14.08
N ARG A 11 -29.84 7.54 -14.61
CA ARG A 11 -28.88 7.54 -15.73
C ARG A 11 -27.48 7.47 -15.16
N VAL A 12 -26.67 6.55 -15.67
CA VAL A 12 -25.26 6.40 -15.28
C VAL A 12 -24.43 6.37 -16.56
N HIS A 13 -23.41 7.23 -16.66
CA HIS A 13 -22.54 7.22 -17.83
C HIS A 13 -21.52 6.06 -17.77
N GLY A 14 -21.06 5.61 -18.94
CA GLY A 14 -19.94 4.68 -19.07
C GLY A 14 -18.59 5.34 -18.77
N VAL A 15 -17.48 4.75 -19.21
CA VAL A 15 -16.12 5.27 -18.91
C VAL A 15 -15.78 6.64 -19.55
N SER A 16 -16.63 7.15 -20.45
CA SER A 16 -16.41 8.43 -21.16
C SER A 16 -16.53 9.67 -20.27
N GLY A 17 -17.04 9.54 -19.03
CA GLY A 17 -17.16 10.66 -18.11
C GLY A 17 -18.19 11.71 -18.54
N THR A 18 -19.28 11.28 -19.20
CA THR A 18 -20.33 12.18 -19.72
C THR A 18 -20.92 13.03 -18.59
N PRO A 19 -20.95 14.37 -18.72
CA PRO A 19 -21.36 15.25 -17.63
C PRO A 19 -22.90 15.27 -17.46
N PRO A 20 -23.41 15.66 -16.28
CA PRO A 20 -24.83 15.54 -15.95
C PRO A 20 -25.74 16.38 -16.86
N GLU A 21 -25.28 17.54 -17.36
CA GLU A 21 -26.02 18.38 -18.31
C GLU A 21 -26.32 17.68 -19.63
N VAL A 22 -25.41 16.84 -20.10
CA VAL A 22 -25.60 16.02 -21.29
C VAL A 22 -26.51 14.83 -20.98
N MET A 23 -26.33 14.18 -19.82
CA MET A 23 -27.15 13.03 -19.42
C MET A 23 -28.62 13.40 -19.20
N LEU A 24 -28.88 14.60 -18.67
CA LEU A 24 -30.21 15.10 -18.37
C LEU A 24 -30.79 15.99 -19.48
N ASN A 25 -29.99 16.29 -20.52
CA ASN A 25 -30.32 17.23 -21.60
C ASN A 25 -30.84 18.57 -21.05
N CYS A 26 -30.08 19.16 -20.13
CA CYS A 26 -30.49 20.32 -19.36
C CYS A 26 -29.28 21.20 -19.05
N PRO A 27 -29.35 22.53 -19.26
CA PRO A 27 -28.27 23.45 -18.89
C PRO A 27 -27.89 23.33 -17.41
N VAL A 28 -26.60 23.53 -17.11
CA VAL A 28 -26.03 23.32 -15.76
C VAL A 28 -26.71 24.20 -14.70
N GLU A 29 -27.13 25.41 -15.08
CA GLU A 29 -27.84 26.37 -14.22
C GLU A 29 -29.22 25.89 -13.73
N PHE A 30 -29.78 24.86 -14.37
CA PHE A 30 -31.06 24.25 -13.97
C PHE A 30 -30.90 22.84 -13.42
N LEU A 31 -29.67 22.45 -13.06
CA LEU A 31 -29.38 21.19 -12.40
C LEU A 31 -29.16 21.39 -10.91
N ASP A 32 -29.90 20.61 -10.13
CA ASP A 32 -29.75 20.52 -8.69
C ASP A 32 -28.89 19.31 -8.34
N GLN A 33 -27.80 19.52 -7.59
CA GLN A 33 -27.08 18.44 -6.94
C GLN A 33 -27.87 17.98 -5.72
N VAL A 34 -28.44 16.77 -5.80
CA VAL A 34 -29.30 16.20 -4.75
C VAL A 34 -28.57 15.24 -3.83
N GLY A 35 -27.34 14.86 -4.19
CA GLY A 35 -26.48 14.01 -3.39
C GLY A 35 -25.05 13.93 -3.92
N GLY A 36 -24.14 13.47 -3.07
CA GLY A 36 -22.72 13.37 -3.40
C GLY A 36 -22.02 14.73 -3.49
N ASP A 37 -20.94 14.80 -4.26
CA ASP A 37 -20.12 16.00 -4.45
C ASP A 37 -19.85 16.28 -5.94
N ARG A 38 -19.01 17.28 -6.23
CA ARG A 38 -18.72 17.70 -7.62
C ARG A 38 -17.94 16.67 -8.44
N ASP A 39 -17.32 15.69 -7.78
CA ASP A 39 -16.52 14.64 -8.43
C ASP A 39 -17.35 13.36 -8.66
N ALA A 40 -18.26 13.03 -7.73
CA ALA A 40 -19.23 11.95 -7.83
C ALA A 40 -20.57 12.38 -7.21
N GLY A 41 -21.52 12.79 -8.06
CA GLY A 41 -22.77 13.42 -7.62
C GLY A 41 -24.01 12.88 -8.31
N PHE A 42 -25.13 12.95 -7.59
CA PHE A 42 -26.47 12.76 -8.13
C PHE A 42 -27.05 14.12 -8.48
N PHE A 43 -27.49 14.25 -9.73
CA PHE A 43 -28.03 15.49 -10.27
C PHE A 43 -29.45 15.26 -10.76
N ARG A 44 -30.33 16.24 -10.55
CA ARG A 44 -31.69 16.26 -11.09
C ARG A 44 -31.91 17.59 -11.81
N ARG A 45 -32.85 17.59 -12.75
CA ARG A 45 -33.36 18.84 -13.32
C ARG A 45 -34.23 19.55 -12.27
N ALA A 46 -34.26 20.87 -12.35
CA ALA A 46 -35.21 21.67 -11.58
C ALA A 46 -36.64 21.13 -11.82
N THR A 47 -37.43 21.01 -10.74
CA THR A 47 -38.70 20.27 -10.78
C THR A 47 -39.69 20.80 -11.82
N TRP A 48 -39.70 22.11 -12.05
CA TRP A 48 -40.57 22.77 -13.02
C TRP A 48 -40.27 22.34 -14.47
N ILE A 49 -39.04 21.95 -14.80
CA ILE A 49 -38.68 21.42 -16.13
C ILE A 49 -39.31 20.04 -16.33
N ASP A 50 -39.19 19.17 -15.32
CA ASP A 50 -39.81 17.84 -15.35
C ASP A 50 -41.34 17.94 -15.40
N ASP A 51 -41.93 18.85 -14.63
CA ASP A 51 -43.39 19.06 -14.59
C ASP A 51 -43.92 19.66 -15.90
N ALA A 52 -43.14 20.48 -16.60
CA ALA A 52 -43.50 21.00 -17.93
C ALA A 52 -43.50 19.91 -19.01
N VAL A 53 -42.59 18.93 -18.93
CA VAL A 53 -42.48 17.81 -19.88
C VAL A 53 -43.46 16.68 -19.56
N SER A 54 -43.74 16.43 -18.30
CA SER A 54 -44.65 15.39 -17.82
C SER A 54 -45.43 15.89 -16.61
N PRO A 55 -46.56 16.58 -16.85
CA PRO A 55 -47.38 17.15 -15.79
C PRO A 55 -47.82 16.09 -14.77
N PRO A 56 -47.79 16.40 -13.46
CA PRO A 56 -48.20 15.45 -12.43
C PRO A 56 -49.68 15.09 -12.57
N SER A 57 -49.97 13.79 -12.61
CA SER A 57 -51.33 13.23 -12.59
C SER A 57 -51.63 12.62 -11.22
N PRO A 58 -52.81 12.84 -10.62
CA PRO A 58 -53.15 12.34 -9.27
C PRO A 58 -53.00 10.82 -9.09
N ASP A 59 -53.27 10.05 -10.16
CA ASP A 59 -53.25 8.57 -10.13
C ASP A 59 -52.12 7.97 -10.99
N GLY A 60 -51.31 8.82 -11.64
CA GLY A 60 -50.25 8.43 -12.57
C GLY A 60 -48.90 8.17 -11.90
N TRP A 61 -48.04 7.40 -12.57
CA TRP A 61 -46.63 7.30 -12.18
C TRP A 61 -45.88 8.57 -12.60
N ARG A 62 -45.21 9.23 -11.65
CA ARG A 62 -44.32 10.36 -11.94
C ARG A 62 -42.90 9.83 -12.19
N ARG A 63 -42.39 9.99 -13.41
CA ARG A 63 -40.99 9.71 -13.73
C ARG A 63 -40.12 10.88 -13.24
N ARG A 64 -39.16 10.60 -12.37
CA ARG A 64 -38.08 11.53 -12.00
C ARG A 64 -36.79 11.08 -12.65
N MET A 65 -36.15 11.96 -13.41
CA MET A 65 -34.87 11.68 -14.02
C MET A 65 -33.74 12.12 -13.09
N GLU A 66 -32.80 11.21 -12.83
CA GLU A 66 -31.63 11.48 -12.01
C GLU A 66 -30.38 10.99 -12.75
N ALA A 67 -29.31 11.78 -12.73
CA ALA A 67 -28.02 11.39 -13.29
C ALA A 67 -27.02 11.15 -12.16
N TYR A 68 -26.41 9.97 -12.12
CA TYR A 68 -25.20 9.73 -11.36
C TYR A 68 -23.98 10.01 -12.25
N SER A 69 -23.33 11.13 -11.99
CA SER A 69 -22.12 11.56 -12.67
C SER A 69 -20.91 11.27 -11.80
N TRP A 70 -20.06 10.35 -12.24
CA TRP A 70 -18.85 9.89 -11.55
C TRP A 70 -17.56 10.18 -12.35
N GLY A 71 -17.65 10.91 -13.47
CA GLY A 71 -16.49 11.23 -14.32
C GLY A 71 -15.40 12.01 -13.61
N GLY A 72 -15.74 12.78 -12.57
CA GLY A 72 -14.75 13.43 -11.69
C GLY A 72 -13.83 12.41 -10.99
N LEU A 73 -14.30 11.18 -10.78
CA LEU A 73 -13.52 10.05 -10.25
C LEU A 73 -12.54 9.43 -11.25
N THR A 74 -12.51 9.81 -12.53
CA THR A 74 -11.62 9.17 -13.52
C THR A 74 -10.86 10.13 -14.44
N SER A 75 -11.42 11.26 -14.87
CA SER A 75 -10.92 11.96 -16.07
C SER A 75 -10.36 13.39 -15.88
N ARG A 76 -10.35 13.98 -14.68
CA ARG A 76 -10.10 15.44 -14.53
C ARG A 76 -8.71 15.94 -14.11
N ARG A 77 -7.76 15.12 -13.60
CA ARG A 77 -6.45 15.64 -13.11
C ARG A 77 -5.25 14.78 -13.47
N ALA A 78 -4.16 15.42 -13.95
CA ALA A 78 -2.87 14.78 -14.22
C ALA A 78 -2.21 14.18 -12.96
N SER A 79 -2.55 14.69 -11.77
CA SER A 79 -2.19 14.09 -10.48
C SER A 79 -2.68 12.64 -10.33
N ARG A 80 -3.59 12.17 -11.21
CA ARG A 80 -4.03 10.79 -11.22
C ARG A 80 -3.00 9.79 -11.74
N ALA A 81 -1.98 10.22 -12.48
CA ALA A 81 -0.88 9.32 -12.85
C ALA A 81 -0.14 8.79 -11.62
N VAL A 82 -0.10 9.57 -10.53
CA VAL A 82 0.47 9.16 -9.24
C VAL A 82 -0.33 7.99 -8.61
N TRP A 83 -1.62 7.81 -8.95
CA TRP A 83 -2.39 6.65 -8.50
C TRP A 83 -1.87 5.32 -9.03
N LEU A 84 -1.14 5.30 -10.15
CA LEU A 84 -0.53 4.07 -10.67
C LEU A 84 0.51 3.51 -9.69
N LEU A 85 1.19 4.36 -8.90
CA LEU A 85 2.08 3.91 -7.83
C LEU A 85 1.31 3.22 -6.69
N PHE A 86 0.04 3.60 -6.49
CA PHE A 86 -0.84 2.99 -5.48
C PHE A 86 -1.64 1.80 -5.99
N LEU A 87 -1.55 1.49 -7.29
CA LEU A 87 -2.27 0.38 -7.91
C LEU A 87 -2.09 -0.96 -7.17
N PRO A 88 -0.86 -1.36 -6.73
CA PRO A 88 -0.69 -2.57 -5.93
C PRO A 88 -1.56 -2.60 -4.66
N PHE A 89 -1.66 -1.48 -3.95
CA PHE A 89 -2.47 -1.34 -2.75
C PHE A 89 -3.96 -1.38 -3.08
N SER A 90 -4.39 -0.71 -4.14
CA SER A 90 -5.77 -0.75 -4.61
C SER A 90 -6.21 -2.17 -4.99
N LEU A 91 -5.35 -2.95 -5.65
CA LEU A 91 -5.64 -4.33 -6.03
C LEU A 91 -5.80 -5.24 -4.79
N VAL A 92 -4.90 -5.17 -3.81
CA VAL A 92 -5.04 -5.97 -2.58
C VAL A 92 -6.24 -5.53 -1.75
N ASN A 93 -6.55 -4.23 -1.70
CA ASN A 93 -7.76 -3.74 -1.04
C ASN A 93 -9.03 -4.25 -1.73
N LEU A 94 -9.05 -4.27 -3.06
CA LEU A 94 -10.16 -4.80 -3.86
C LEU A 94 -10.29 -6.33 -3.72
N ALA A 95 -9.16 -7.04 -3.62
CA ALA A 95 -9.13 -8.50 -3.51
C ALA A 95 -9.98 -9.03 -2.34
N HIS A 96 -10.09 -8.28 -1.23
CA HIS A 96 -10.97 -8.64 -0.12
C HIS A 96 -12.43 -8.81 -0.54
N TRP A 97 -12.93 -7.91 -1.37
CA TRP A 97 -14.31 -7.93 -1.88
C TRP A 97 -14.52 -8.93 -3.02
N MET A 98 -13.44 -9.55 -3.49
CA MET A 98 -13.45 -10.60 -4.50
C MET A 98 -13.34 -12.01 -3.88
N LEU A 99 -13.39 -12.10 -2.55
CA LEU A 99 -13.44 -13.39 -1.86
C LEU A 99 -14.76 -14.11 -2.13
N PRO A 100 -14.74 -15.43 -2.32
CA PRO A 100 -15.95 -16.21 -2.51
C PRO A 100 -16.74 -16.29 -1.20
N PRO A 101 -18.08 -16.42 -1.25
CA PRO A 101 -18.88 -16.75 -0.07
C PRO A 101 -18.38 -18.04 0.59
N ALA A 102 -18.00 -17.95 1.86
CA ALA A 102 -17.35 -19.02 2.59
C ALA A 102 -18.36 -20.04 3.15
N ARG A 103 -18.06 -21.33 3.03
CA ARG A 103 -18.78 -22.38 3.77
C ARG A 103 -18.18 -22.61 5.15
N HIS A 104 -16.86 -22.53 5.26
CA HIS A 104 -16.13 -22.80 6.49
C HIS A 104 -15.63 -21.49 7.11
N ARG A 105 -16.11 -21.15 8.31
CA ARG A 105 -15.81 -19.87 8.98
C ARG A 105 -14.33 -19.67 9.27
N ARG A 106 -13.66 -20.71 9.79
CA ARG A 106 -12.25 -20.64 10.23
C ARG A 106 -11.27 -20.34 9.09
N PRO A 107 -11.22 -21.11 7.98
CA PRO A 107 -10.31 -20.80 6.87
C PRO A 107 -10.63 -19.45 6.22
N ALA A 108 -11.90 -19.04 6.15
CA ALA A 108 -12.25 -17.72 5.64
C ALA A 108 -11.73 -16.58 6.52
N ALA A 109 -11.83 -16.72 7.85
CA ALA A 109 -11.23 -15.77 8.78
C ALA A 109 -9.71 -15.68 8.63
N VAL A 110 -9.03 -16.81 8.38
CA VAL A 110 -7.58 -16.84 8.09
C VAL A 110 -7.28 -16.11 6.78
N VAL A 111 -8.03 -16.37 5.71
CA VAL A 111 -7.87 -15.70 4.41
C VAL A 111 -8.00 -14.18 4.53
N VAL A 112 -8.97 -13.69 5.30
CA VAL A 112 -9.13 -12.26 5.58
C VAL A 112 -7.91 -11.68 6.30
N ALA A 113 -7.37 -12.40 7.30
CA ALA A 113 -6.14 -11.98 7.99
C ALA A 113 -4.93 -11.99 7.05
N LEU A 114 -4.80 -13.00 6.17
CA LEU A 114 -3.72 -13.10 5.20
C LEU A 114 -3.72 -11.93 4.20
N LEU A 115 -4.88 -11.53 3.69
CA LEU A 115 -4.99 -10.35 2.81
C LEU A 115 -4.53 -9.06 3.49
N ARG A 116 -4.82 -8.89 4.78
CA ARG A 116 -4.39 -7.73 5.57
C ARG A 116 -2.90 -7.74 5.81
N LEU A 117 -2.34 -8.90 6.16
CA LEU A 117 -0.90 -9.08 6.29
C LEU A 117 -0.18 -8.86 4.95
N LEU A 118 -0.78 -9.28 3.84
CA LEU A 118 -0.25 -9.01 2.51
C LEU A 118 -0.27 -7.51 2.21
N ALA A 119 -1.35 -6.80 2.52
CA ALA A 119 -1.42 -5.35 2.40
C ALA A 119 -0.36 -4.63 3.26
N LEU A 120 -0.16 -5.06 4.50
CA LEU A 120 0.89 -4.54 5.38
C LEU A 120 2.29 -4.81 4.81
N SER A 121 2.50 -5.99 4.23
CA SER A 121 3.77 -6.33 3.57
C SER A 121 4.05 -5.42 2.37
N PHE A 122 3.03 -4.91 1.66
CA PHE A 122 3.22 -3.95 0.57
C PHE A 122 3.66 -2.59 1.10
N THR A 123 3.17 -2.18 2.27
CA THR A 123 3.68 -0.99 2.97
C THR A 123 5.16 -1.14 3.31
N LEU A 124 5.58 -2.31 3.81
CA LEU A 124 6.99 -2.59 4.05
C LEU A 124 7.81 -2.72 2.76
N THR A 125 7.20 -3.21 1.67
CA THR A 125 7.86 -3.29 0.34
C THR A 125 8.16 -1.89 -0.18
N LEU A 126 7.19 -0.97 -0.09
CA LEU A 126 7.38 0.42 -0.47
C LEU A 126 8.48 1.09 0.38
N LEU A 127 8.50 0.83 1.70
CA LEU A 127 9.57 1.30 2.59
C LEU A 127 10.94 0.80 2.14
N LEU A 128 11.08 -0.51 1.88
CA LEU A 128 12.34 -1.12 1.45
C LEU A 128 12.78 -0.62 0.07
N ALA A 129 11.85 -0.41 -0.86
CA ALA A 129 12.15 0.16 -2.18
C ALA A 129 12.71 1.59 -2.06
N MET A 130 12.10 2.42 -1.21
CA MET A 130 12.63 3.75 -0.90
C MET A 130 13.99 3.68 -0.18
N ALA A 131 14.17 2.72 0.72
CA ALA A 131 15.43 2.54 1.42
C ALA A 131 16.55 2.09 0.48
N VAL A 132 16.27 1.26 -0.51
CA VAL A 132 17.22 0.91 -1.58
C VAL A 132 17.66 2.15 -2.34
N ALA A 133 16.71 2.98 -2.80
CA ALA A 133 17.05 4.18 -3.56
C ALA A 133 17.80 5.22 -2.71
N VAL A 134 17.27 5.56 -1.54
CA VAL A 134 17.76 6.67 -0.72
C VAL A 134 18.87 6.21 0.23
N LEU A 135 18.56 5.29 1.16
CA LEU A 135 19.50 4.94 2.23
C LEU A 135 20.70 4.14 1.71
N ASP A 136 20.49 3.22 0.79
CA ASP A 136 21.53 2.33 0.28
C ASP A 136 22.28 2.93 -0.91
N ILE A 137 21.63 3.08 -2.07
CA ILE A 137 22.31 3.50 -3.30
C ILE A 137 22.83 4.94 -3.20
N ALA A 138 21.96 5.90 -2.84
CA ALA A 138 22.36 7.30 -2.82
C ALA A 138 23.28 7.63 -1.63
N LEU A 139 22.93 7.17 -0.43
CA LEU A 139 23.61 7.63 0.79
C LEU A 139 24.69 6.67 1.31
N TRP A 140 24.45 5.36 1.34
CA TRP A 140 25.44 4.41 1.85
C TRP A 140 26.56 4.17 0.83
N GLN A 141 26.20 4.03 -0.44
CA GLN A 141 27.14 3.75 -1.53
C GLN A 141 27.67 5.03 -2.18
N CYS A 142 26.83 5.80 -2.90
CA CYS A 142 27.30 6.91 -3.72
C CYS A 142 27.90 8.06 -2.90
N ALA A 143 27.25 8.50 -1.82
CA ALA A 143 27.79 9.57 -0.98
C ALA A 143 29.07 9.18 -0.21
N SER A 144 29.44 7.89 -0.18
CA SER A 144 30.71 7.41 0.39
C SER A 144 31.84 7.37 -0.65
N VAL A 145 31.55 7.68 -1.92
CA VAL A 145 32.51 7.67 -3.03
C VAL A 145 32.61 9.06 -3.63
N ASP A 146 33.77 9.71 -3.52
CA ASP A 146 33.96 11.13 -3.87
C ASP A 146 33.54 11.48 -5.30
N PHE A 147 33.97 10.67 -6.28
CA PHE A 147 33.63 10.91 -7.68
C PHE A 147 32.18 10.51 -8.05
N CYS A 148 31.47 9.79 -7.16
CA CYS A 148 30.04 9.53 -7.34
C CYS A 148 29.21 10.73 -6.88
N ARG A 149 29.55 11.29 -5.71
CA ARG A 149 28.86 12.46 -5.16
C ARG A 149 29.20 13.76 -5.90
N SER A 150 30.38 13.85 -6.54
CA SER A 150 30.79 15.05 -7.28
C SER A 150 29.78 15.43 -8.37
N GLY A 151 29.37 16.70 -8.41
CA GLY A 151 28.36 17.22 -9.33
C GLY A 151 26.92 17.13 -8.83
N TRP A 152 26.70 16.54 -7.64
CA TRP A 152 25.39 16.45 -6.99
C TRP A 152 25.41 17.22 -5.66
N LEU A 153 25.12 18.52 -5.69
CA LEU A 153 25.24 19.42 -4.53
C LEU A 153 24.66 18.84 -3.21
N PRO A 154 23.48 18.20 -3.17
CA PRO A 154 22.98 17.58 -1.94
C PRO A 154 23.83 16.39 -1.46
N LEU A 155 24.32 15.54 -2.38
CA LEU A 155 25.15 14.38 -2.04
C LEU A 155 26.58 14.78 -1.66
N GLU A 156 27.12 15.85 -2.26
CA GLU A 156 28.41 16.40 -1.85
C GLU A 156 28.38 16.83 -0.38
N TRP A 157 27.38 17.63 0.00
CA TRP A 157 27.17 18.07 1.37
C TRP A 157 26.98 16.91 2.34
N LEU A 158 26.10 15.95 2.00
CA LEU A 158 25.86 14.75 2.81
C LEU A 158 27.10 13.85 2.94
N GLY A 159 27.99 13.90 1.95
CA GLY A 159 29.24 13.16 1.95
C GLY A 159 30.20 13.59 3.06
N TYR A 160 30.14 14.86 3.51
CA TYR A 160 30.96 15.37 4.62
C TYR A 160 30.44 15.00 6.01
N LEU A 161 29.20 14.50 6.10
CA LEU A 161 28.62 14.06 7.36
C LEU A 161 29.08 12.66 7.73
N THR A 162 29.03 12.34 9.02
CA THR A 162 29.24 10.96 9.50
C THR A 162 28.17 10.02 8.90
N PRO A 163 28.47 8.72 8.70
CA PRO A 163 27.49 7.79 8.15
C PRO A 163 26.18 7.74 8.97
N GLY A 164 26.27 7.83 10.30
CA GLY A 164 25.11 7.90 11.19
C GLY A 164 24.23 9.12 10.93
N ALA A 165 24.83 10.32 10.85
CA ALA A 165 24.10 11.54 10.53
C ALA A 165 23.48 11.51 9.12
N ARG A 166 24.20 10.94 8.15
CA ARG A 166 23.72 10.77 6.78
C ARG A 166 22.48 9.86 6.74
N LEU A 167 22.51 8.71 7.42
CA LEU A 167 21.35 7.81 7.52
C LEU A 167 20.18 8.48 8.25
N ALA A 168 20.46 9.26 9.31
CA ALA A 168 19.43 9.97 10.05
C ALA A 168 18.68 10.98 9.17
N ILE A 169 19.40 11.78 8.39
CA ILE A 169 18.82 12.74 7.42
C ILE A 169 18.12 11.99 6.29
N GLY A 170 18.73 10.92 5.78
CA GLY A 170 18.17 10.07 4.73
C GLY A 170 16.85 9.40 5.09
N ALA A 171 16.58 9.18 6.37
CA ALA A 171 15.31 8.63 6.84
C ALA A 171 14.15 9.64 6.80
N LEU A 172 14.45 10.95 6.79
CA LEU A 172 13.44 12.01 6.78
C LEU A 172 12.51 11.97 5.56
N PRO A 173 12.98 11.82 4.30
CA PRO A 173 12.06 11.67 3.16
C PRO A 173 11.17 10.41 3.27
N LEU A 174 11.68 9.31 3.83
CA LEU A 174 10.90 8.10 4.07
C LEU A 174 9.84 8.32 5.16
N ALA A 175 10.16 9.09 6.21
CA ALA A 175 9.22 9.50 7.23
C ALA A 175 8.16 10.49 6.68
N ALA A 176 8.56 11.41 5.81
CA ALA A 176 7.65 12.36 5.17
C ALA A 176 6.60 11.65 4.32
N VAL A 177 6.97 10.58 3.59
CA VAL A 177 6.02 9.80 2.81
C VAL A 177 4.94 9.16 3.70
N ILE A 178 5.31 8.51 4.82
CA ILE A 178 4.28 7.91 5.69
C ILE A 178 3.39 8.97 6.36
N VAL A 179 3.93 10.15 6.68
CA VAL A 179 3.12 11.27 7.18
C VAL A 179 2.16 11.76 6.10
N ALA A 180 2.62 11.94 4.86
CA ALA A 180 1.76 12.34 3.74
C ALA A 180 0.65 11.31 3.48
N LEU A 181 0.98 10.01 3.45
CA LEU A 181 -0.01 8.93 3.31
C LEU A 181 -0.99 8.90 4.49
N TRP A 182 -0.50 9.14 5.70
CA TRP A 182 -1.37 9.24 6.87
C TRP A 182 -2.36 10.40 6.74
N LEU A 183 -1.90 11.59 6.33
CA LEU A 183 -2.73 12.77 6.11
C LEU A 183 -3.77 12.56 5.00
N LEU A 184 -3.36 11.99 3.87
CA LEU A 184 -4.26 11.65 2.76
C LEU A 184 -5.27 10.55 3.14
N GLY A 185 -4.87 9.61 3.99
CA GLY A 185 -5.72 8.54 4.50
C GLY A 185 -6.53 8.91 5.75
N ARG A 186 -6.56 10.19 6.14
CA ARG A 186 -7.48 10.67 7.18
C ARG A 186 -8.88 10.64 6.59
N GLN A 187 -9.67 9.66 7.05
CA GLN A 187 -11.10 9.68 6.77
C GLN A 187 -11.72 10.90 7.46
N GLU A 188 -12.40 11.74 6.70
CA GLU A 188 -13.42 12.68 7.21
C GLU A 188 -14.77 11.99 7.40
N ALA A 189 -14.79 10.65 7.47
CA ALA A 189 -15.99 9.91 7.86
C ALA A 189 -16.38 10.41 9.25
N GLY A 190 -17.55 11.06 9.32
CA GLY A 190 -18.03 11.75 10.51
C GLY A 190 -17.93 10.87 11.74
N GLN A 191 -17.65 11.50 12.89
CA GLN A 191 -17.73 10.84 14.19
C GLN A 191 -19.14 10.28 14.37
N ALA A 192 -19.33 8.99 14.12
CA ALA A 192 -20.56 8.31 14.49
C ALA A 192 -20.51 8.03 16.00
N ALA A 193 -21.51 8.49 16.74
CA ALA A 193 -21.66 8.15 18.14
C ALA A 193 -21.82 6.62 18.28
N PRO A 194 -21.28 5.99 19.35
CA PRO A 194 -21.48 4.57 19.61
C PRO A 194 -22.97 4.22 19.68
N TYR A 195 -23.37 3.12 19.05
CA TYR A 195 -24.73 2.59 19.11
C TYR A 195 -24.90 1.65 20.30
N GLU A 196 -25.85 1.94 21.17
CA GLU A 196 -26.22 1.08 22.32
C GLU A 196 -27.66 0.53 22.16
N GLY A 197 -28.21 0.47 20.95
CA GLY A 197 -29.60 0.06 20.69
C GLY A 197 -29.81 -1.44 20.35
N PRO A 198 -31.07 -1.93 20.38
CA PRO A 198 -31.44 -3.30 19.99
C PRO A 198 -31.32 -3.54 18.46
N ALA A 199 -31.51 -4.80 18.03
CA ALA A 199 -31.22 -5.29 16.67
C ALA A 199 -31.56 -4.32 15.52
N CYS A 200 -30.57 -4.11 14.64
CA CYS A 200 -30.63 -3.26 13.47
C CYS A 200 -31.54 -3.88 12.39
N ASP A 201 -32.86 -3.65 12.48
CA ASP A 201 -33.80 -4.02 11.42
C ASP A 201 -33.85 -2.91 10.37
N ASP A 202 -33.31 -3.17 9.16
CA ASP A 202 -33.49 -2.52 7.83
C ASP A 202 -33.57 -0.98 7.70
N VAL A 203 -33.41 -0.19 8.78
CA VAL A 203 -33.43 1.28 8.77
C VAL A 203 -32.01 1.80 8.68
N PHE A 204 -31.75 2.71 7.72
CA PHE A 204 -30.49 3.44 7.62
C PHE A 204 -30.24 4.23 8.91
N THR A 205 -29.46 3.66 9.82
CA THR A 205 -28.99 4.33 11.01
C THR A 205 -27.47 4.36 10.96
N ALA A 206 -26.89 5.55 11.05
CA ALA A 206 -25.44 5.78 11.00
C ALA A 206 -24.67 5.11 12.15
N ALA A 207 -25.39 4.45 13.06
CA ALA A 207 -24.90 3.90 14.31
C ALA A 207 -24.72 2.37 14.24
N CYS A 208 -25.42 1.66 13.33
CA CYS A 208 -25.28 0.21 13.21
C CYS A 208 -23.88 -0.21 12.72
N PRO A 209 -23.31 -1.30 13.25
CA PRO A 209 -22.03 -1.80 12.78
C PRO A 209 -22.15 -2.26 11.32
N PRO A 210 -21.10 -2.08 10.50
CA PRO A 210 -21.11 -2.59 9.14
C PRO A 210 -21.08 -4.12 9.11
N PRO A 211 -21.31 -4.75 7.93
CA PRO A 211 -21.25 -6.19 7.80
C PRO A 211 -19.88 -6.75 8.15
N GLY A 212 -19.88 -7.97 8.70
CA GLY A 212 -18.66 -8.70 9.04
C GLY A 212 -17.75 -8.89 7.83
N ALA A 213 -16.44 -8.93 8.08
CA ALA A 213 -15.43 -9.09 7.02
C ALA A 213 -15.46 -10.45 6.29
N VAL A 214 -16.20 -11.43 6.77
CA VAL A 214 -16.35 -12.74 6.14
C VAL A 214 -17.80 -12.88 5.69
N VAL A 215 -18.00 -13.13 4.39
CA VAL A 215 -19.32 -13.41 3.80
C VAL A 215 -19.53 -14.91 3.79
N HIS A 216 -20.62 -15.40 4.35
CA HIS A 216 -20.97 -16.82 4.33
C HIS A 216 -21.89 -17.19 3.17
N ALA A 217 -21.85 -18.46 2.78
CA ALA A 217 -22.79 -18.99 1.80
C ALA A 217 -24.24 -18.82 2.31
N GLY A 218 -25.09 -18.18 1.50
CA GLY A 218 -26.47 -17.85 1.86
C GLY A 218 -26.66 -16.43 2.39
N GLU A 219 -25.59 -15.72 2.73
CA GLU A 219 -25.63 -14.29 3.07
C GLU A 219 -25.64 -13.42 1.81
N ARG A 220 -26.25 -12.24 1.90
CA ARG A 220 -26.21 -11.25 0.82
C ARG A 220 -24.79 -10.67 0.69
N SER A 221 -24.47 -10.14 -0.48
CA SER A 221 -23.24 -9.36 -0.66
C SER A 221 -23.22 -8.19 0.33
N PRO A 222 -22.09 -7.94 1.04
CA PRO A 222 -21.95 -6.78 1.92
C PRO A 222 -22.26 -5.46 1.22
N LEU A 223 -21.97 -5.35 -0.09
CA LEU A 223 -22.25 -4.13 -0.87
C LEU A 223 -23.75 -3.83 -1.04
N ALA A 224 -24.61 -4.82 -0.80
CA ALA A 224 -26.07 -4.65 -0.82
C ALA A 224 -26.62 -4.26 0.56
N ASP A 225 -25.79 -4.23 1.60
CA ASP A 225 -26.18 -3.86 2.95
C ASP A 225 -26.14 -2.34 3.13
N THR A 226 -27.19 -1.77 3.72
CA THR A 226 -27.31 -0.33 3.96
C THR A 226 -26.30 0.18 4.99
N THR A 227 -25.82 -0.70 5.88
CA THR A 227 -24.78 -0.39 6.87
C THR A 227 -23.36 -0.49 6.31
N PHE A 228 -23.21 -0.92 5.06
CA PHE A 228 -21.88 -1.12 4.44
C PHE A 228 -21.01 0.12 4.49
N TRP A 229 -21.59 1.32 4.41
CA TRP A 229 -20.85 2.58 4.41
C TRP A 229 -20.70 3.20 5.81
N ASN A 230 -21.19 2.55 6.86
CA ASN A 230 -21.09 3.04 8.23
C ASN A 230 -19.63 3.06 8.71
N HIS A 231 -19.39 3.96 9.68
CA HIS A 231 -18.09 4.13 10.33
C HIS A 231 -17.64 2.83 11.01
N ASP A 232 -16.34 2.57 10.98
CA ASP A 232 -15.75 1.40 11.62
C ASP A 232 -14.35 1.71 12.15
N ASP A 233 -14.19 1.55 13.46
CA ASP A 233 -12.91 1.75 14.14
C ASP A 233 -11.81 0.80 13.67
N SER A 234 -12.15 -0.34 13.07
CA SER A 234 -11.19 -1.28 12.48
C SER A 234 -10.36 -0.61 11.38
N VAL A 235 -10.92 0.33 10.63
CA VAL A 235 -10.20 1.09 9.59
C VAL A 235 -9.15 2.00 10.24
N ALA A 236 -9.51 2.68 11.33
CA ALA A 236 -8.57 3.53 12.08
C ALA A 236 -7.44 2.71 12.71
N ARG A 237 -7.76 1.53 13.27
CA ARG A 237 -6.78 0.60 13.86
C ARG A 237 -5.88 -0.01 12.79
N MET A 238 -6.41 -0.37 11.63
CA MET A 238 -5.62 -0.84 10.49
C MET A 238 -4.61 0.22 10.07
N ARG A 239 -5.05 1.45 9.86
CA ARG A 239 -4.16 2.58 9.54
C ARG A 239 -3.09 2.78 10.60
N ALA A 240 -3.43 2.67 11.89
CA ALA A 240 -2.45 2.75 12.97
C ALA A 240 -1.40 1.63 12.88
N CYS A 241 -1.79 0.40 12.53
CA CYS A 241 -0.86 -0.71 12.33
C CYS A 241 0.12 -0.45 11.18
N HIS A 242 -0.35 0.06 10.04
CA HIS A 242 0.51 0.40 8.90
C HIS A 242 1.52 1.51 9.23
N VAL A 243 1.08 2.59 9.90
CA VAL A 243 1.97 3.69 10.33
C VAL A 243 3.00 3.17 11.35
N THR A 244 2.57 2.36 12.32
CA THR A 244 3.45 1.75 13.32
C THR A 244 4.49 0.84 12.66
N ALA A 245 4.05 -0.03 11.75
CA ALA A 245 4.95 -0.96 11.06
C ALA A 245 5.99 -0.23 10.21
N TRP A 246 5.58 0.79 9.44
CA TRP A 246 6.52 1.60 8.66
C TRP A 246 7.55 2.30 9.54
N THR A 247 7.10 2.99 10.59
CA THR A 247 7.97 3.78 11.46
C THR A 247 8.94 2.92 12.26
N ALA A 248 8.46 1.81 12.84
CA ALA A 248 9.29 0.86 13.57
C ALA A 248 10.27 0.11 12.65
N ALA A 249 9.83 -0.29 11.45
CA ALA A 249 10.72 -0.93 10.48
C ALA A 249 11.79 0.02 9.95
N LEU A 250 11.45 1.29 9.69
CA LEU A 250 12.42 2.32 9.29
C LEU A 250 13.47 2.53 10.39
N ALA A 251 13.04 2.67 11.65
CA ALA A 251 13.94 2.80 12.80
C ALA A 251 14.86 1.58 12.95
N ALA A 252 14.31 0.36 12.85
CA ALA A 252 15.09 -0.87 12.87
C ALA A 252 16.12 -0.92 11.73
N LEU A 253 15.72 -0.53 10.51
CA LEU A 253 16.59 -0.56 9.35
C LEU A 253 17.79 0.38 9.49
N VAL A 254 17.60 1.61 9.96
CA VAL A 254 18.70 2.57 10.13
C VAL A 254 19.64 2.19 11.28
N LEU A 255 19.15 1.44 12.28
CA LEU A 255 19.94 0.93 13.39
C LEU A 255 20.73 -0.34 13.04
N ALA A 256 20.46 -1.01 11.92
CA ALA A 256 21.17 -2.21 11.52
C ALA A 256 22.66 -1.94 11.24
N ALA A 257 22.99 -0.79 10.66
CA ALA A 257 24.37 -0.39 10.37
C ALA A 257 25.26 -0.27 11.63
N PRO A 258 24.91 0.52 12.66
CA PRO A 258 25.70 0.60 13.89
C PRO A 258 25.71 -0.72 14.69
N VAL A 259 24.70 -1.58 14.59
CA VAL A 259 24.71 -2.91 15.22
C VAL A 259 25.73 -3.84 14.56
N ALA A 260 25.85 -3.76 13.23
CA ALA A 260 26.73 -4.62 12.43
C ALA A 260 28.19 -4.14 12.42
N HIS A 261 28.40 -2.82 12.31
CA HIS A 261 29.73 -2.22 12.06
C HIS A 261 30.16 -1.21 13.12
N GLY A 262 29.33 -0.92 14.13
CA GLY A 262 29.70 0.02 15.19
C GLY A 262 30.80 -0.52 16.10
N ASP A 263 31.58 0.40 16.66
CA ASP A 263 32.65 0.06 17.62
C ASP A 263 32.10 -0.80 18.77
N PRO A 264 32.81 -1.88 19.18
CA PRO A 264 32.45 -2.67 20.34
C PRO A 264 32.27 -1.80 21.60
N GLY A 265 31.16 -1.99 22.31
CA GLY A 265 30.84 -1.25 23.53
C GLY A 265 29.52 -0.50 23.45
N ARG A 266 29.39 0.57 24.24
CA ARG A 266 28.11 1.28 24.49
C ARG A 266 27.36 1.69 23.21
N SER A 267 28.07 2.06 22.15
CA SER A 267 27.42 2.51 20.91
C SER A 267 26.63 1.39 20.22
N ARG A 268 27.26 0.20 20.12
CA ARG A 268 26.66 -1.00 19.54
C ARG A 268 25.53 -1.55 20.42
N ASP A 269 25.72 -1.58 21.74
CA ASP A 269 24.74 -2.13 22.68
C ASP A 269 23.45 -1.32 22.70
N VAL A 270 23.55 0.02 22.79
CA VAL A 270 22.36 0.90 22.73
C VAL A 270 21.65 0.76 21.39
N SER A 271 22.41 0.68 20.29
CA SER A 271 21.83 0.47 18.95
C SER A 271 21.11 -0.88 18.84
N ALA A 272 21.64 -1.94 19.46
CA ALA A 272 21.04 -3.26 19.48
C ALA A 272 19.76 -3.31 20.33
N VAL A 273 19.75 -2.63 21.48
CA VAL A 273 18.54 -2.50 22.32
C VAL A 273 17.46 -1.74 21.58
N LEU A 274 17.78 -0.57 20.99
CA LEU A 274 16.82 0.21 20.21
C LEU A 274 16.30 -0.58 19.00
N LEU A 275 17.18 -1.33 18.33
CA LEU A 275 16.79 -2.22 17.23
C LEU A 275 15.79 -3.27 17.71
N GLY A 276 16.10 -3.98 18.80
CA GLY A 276 15.23 -4.99 19.40
C GLY A 276 13.86 -4.45 19.82
N VAL A 277 13.82 -3.26 20.44
CA VAL A 277 12.57 -2.59 20.82
C VAL A 277 11.73 -2.25 19.59
N ASN A 278 12.34 -1.69 18.54
CA ASN A 278 11.62 -1.39 17.30
C ASN A 278 11.11 -2.65 16.60
N LEU A 279 11.88 -3.74 16.59
CA LEU A 279 11.41 -5.03 16.07
C LEU A 279 10.25 -5.60 16.89
N GLY A 280 10.25 -5.43 18.22
CA GLY A 280 9.12 -5.77 19.08
C GLY A 280 7.86 -4.97 18.76
N VAL A 281 8.00 -3.66 18.53
CA VAL A 281 6.89 -2.79 18.11
C VAL A 281 6.34 -3.18 16.73
N LEU A 282 7.22 -3.49 15.79
CA LEU A 282 6.84 -4.03 14.48
C LEU A 282 6.06 -5.34 14.63
N ALA A 283 6.54 -6.28 15.45
CA ALA A 283 5.86 -7.55 15.70
C ALA A 283 4.47 -7.35 16.32
N MET A 284 4.29 -6.39 17.24
CA MET A 284 2.97 -6.04 17.78
C MET A 284 2.03 -5.51 16.68
N ALA A 285 2.51 -4.64 15.78
CA ALA A 285 1.71 -4.14 14.67
C ALA A 285 1.30 -5.25 13.69
N VAL A 286 2.21 -6.19 13.38
CA VAL A 286 1.93 -7.38 12.56
C VAL A 286 0.88 -8.28 13.25
N GLY A 287 1.04 -8.54 14.54
CA GLY A 287 0.09 -9.33 15.32
C GLY A 287 -1.31 -8.70 15.37
N ALA A 288 -1.39 -7.39 15.60
CA ALA A 288 -2.66 -6.65 15.58
C ALA A 288 -3.32 -6.67 14.19
N THR A 289 -2.53 -6.62 13.12
CA THR A 289 -3.02 -6.73 11.72
C THR A 289 -3.57 -8.12 11.42
N ALA A 290 -2.94 -9.19 11.92
CA ALA A 290 -3.41 -10.56 11.78
C ALA A 290 -4.68 -10.84 12.61
N TRP A 291 -4.91 -10.06 13.67
CA TRP A 291 -6.00 -10.32 14.61
C TRP A 291 -7.32 -9.70 14.13
N ASN A 292 -8.21 -10.55 13.62
CA ASN A 292 -9.51 -10.12 13.07
C ASN A 292 -10.40 -9.33 14.05
N ARG A 293 -10.30 -9.54 15.37
CA ARG A 293 -11.05 -8.70 16.33
C ARG A 293 -10.51 -7.27 16.38
N ALA A 294 -9.19 -7.12 16.28
CA ALA A 294 -8.54 -5.82 16.27
C ALA A 294 -8.79 -5.10 14.94
N THR A 295 -8.58 -5.73 13.79
CA THR A 295 -8.58 -4.98 12.51
C THR A 295 -9.66 -5.41 11.53
N GLY A 296 -10.60 -6.26 11.97
CA GLY A 296 -11.71 -6.73 11.16
C GLY A 296 -12.94 -5.86 11.19
N ARG A 297 -13.52 -5.71 10.00
CA ARG A 297 -14.79 -5.02 9.78
C ARG A 297 -15.94 -5.75 10.48
N GLY A 298 -16.85 -4.99 11.09
CA GLY A 298 -18.19 -5.47 11.47
C GLY A 298 -18.27 -6.56 12.54
N GLY A 299 -17.24 -6.72 13.39
CA GLY A 299 -17.23 -7.72 14.48
C GLY A 299 -17.33 -7.11 15.88
N ASP A 300 -17.29 -7.95 16.92
CA ASP A 300 -17.30 -7.59 18.37
C ASP A 300 -16.15 -6.66 18.83
N GLY A 301 -15.34 -6.16 17.89
CA GLY A 301 -14.24 -5.24 18.11
C GLY A 301 -13.23 -5.72 19.15
N ILE A 302 -12.46 -4.76 19.65
CA ILE A 302 -11.65 -4.89 20.86
C ILE A 302 -12.16 -3.87 21.87
N GLY A 303 -12.09 -4.19 23.16
CA GLY A 303 -12.50 -3.26 24.21
C GLY A 303 -11.74 -1.93 24.16
N GLY A 304 -12.33 -0.88 24.72
CA GLY A 304 -11.82 0.50 24.63
C GLY A 304 -10.36 0.67 25.08
N ALA A 305 -9.91 -0.07 26.09
CA ALA A 305 -8.51 -0.05 26.53
C ALA A 305 -7.54 -0.55 25.45
N LEU A 306 -7.84 -1.69 24.81
CA LEU A 306 -7.00 -2.25 23.74
C LEU A 306 -7.07 -1.39 22.47
N HIS A 307 -8.21 -0.76 22.18
CA HIS A 307 -8.32 0.26 21.14
C HIS A 307 -7.37 1.42 21.43
N ALA A 308 -7.41 1.99 22.63
CA ALA A 308 -6.54 3.09 23.03
C ALA A 308 -5.04 2.71 22.94
N VAL A 309 -4.66 1.51 23.39
CA VAL A 309 -3.27 1.00 23.26
C VAL A 309 -2.86 0.92 21.79
N SER A 310 -3.70 0.33 20.92
CA SER A 310 -3.42 0.21 19.48
C SER A 310 -3.23 1.58 18.82
N MET A 311 -4.06 2.56 19.21
CA MET A 311 -4.00 3.92 18.68
C MET A 311 -2.83 4.75 19.25
N ARG A 312 -2.32 4.41 20.44
CA ARG A 312 -1.12 5.03 21.03
C ARG A 312 0.17 4.45 20.47
N LEU A 313 0.16 3.19 20.03
CA LEU A 313 1.36 2.49 19.55
C LEU A 313 2.05 3.22 18.39
N ARG A 314 1.28 3.86 17.49
CA ARG A 314 1.84 4.69 16.39
C ARG A 314 2.67 5.88 16.90
N TRP A 315 2.26 6.49 18.02
CA TRP A 315 2.98 7.61 18.61
C TRP A 315 4.25 7.13 19.31
N VAL A 316 4.17 5.98 19.99
CA VAL A 316 5.35 5.31 20.56
C VAL A 316 6.36 5.00 19.47
N ALA A 317 5.93 4.45 18.33
CA ALA A 317 6.80 4.15 17.20
C ALA A 317 7.43 5.42 16.58
N LEU A 318 6.69 6.53 16.49
CA LEU A 318 7.24 7.83 16.05
C LEU A 318 8.28 8.38 17.03
N ILE A 319 8.04 8.30 18.33
CA ILE A 319 9.00 8.70 19.37
C ILE A 319 10.25 7.83 19.28
N LEU A 320 10.10 6.51 19.16
CA LEU A 320 11.23 5.59 19.01
C LEU A 320 12.03 5.85 17.74
N LEU A 321 11.37 6.17 16.62
CA LEU A 321 12.05 6.62 15.40
C LEU A 321 12.85 7.89 15.68
N GLY A 322 12.24 8.92 16.27
CA GLY A 322 12.93 10.17 16.63
C GLY A 322 14.16 9.94 17.52
N LEU A 323 14.02 9.11 18.56
CA LEU A 323 15.13 8.71 19.43
C LEU A 323 16.23 7.96 18.67
N SER A 324 15.86 7.06 17.75
CA SER A 324 16.81 6.30 16.93
C SER A 324 17.58 7.20 15.98
N LEU A 325 16.91 8.17 15.35
CA LEU A 325 17.54 9.14 14.45
C LEU A 325 18.43 10.12 15.21
N ALA A 326 18.01 10.60 16.38
CA ALA A 326 18.82 11.45 17.26
C ALA A 326 20.07 10.69 17.74
N TRP A 327 19.92 9.43 18.14
CA TRP A 327 21.01 8.56 18.52
C TRP A 327 22.02 8.35 17.37
N LEU A 328 21.53 8.09 16.16
CA LEU A 328 22.38 7.96 14.97
C LEU A 328 23.15 9.24 14.66
N GLY A 329 22.48 10.39 14.69
CA GLY A 329 23.09 11.68 14.35
C GLY A 329 24.11 12.18 15.37
N LEU A 330 23.95 11.85 16.66
CA LEU A 330 24.76 12.40 17.74
C LEU A 330 25.75 11.42 18.36
N GLY A 331 25.47 10.11 18.32
CA GLY A 331 26.08 9.13 19.23
C GLY A 331 26.75 7.92 18.58
N THR A 332 26.61 7.73 17.26
CA THR A 332 27.13 6.52 16.60
C THR A 332 28.45 6.74 15.89
N ARG A 333 29.39 5.83 16.13
CA ARG A 333 30.65 5.72 15.39
C ARG A 333 30.52 4.54 14.45
N ILE A 334 30.31 4.84 13.17
CA ILE A 334 30.21 3.85 12.10
C ILE A 334 31.37 4.15 11.15
N PRO A 335 32.23 3.17 10.84
CA PRO A 335 33.28 3.35 9.84
C PRO A 335 32.68 3.75 8.50
N THR A 336 33.29 4.72 7.82
CA THR A 336 32.94 5.05 6.44
C THR A 336 33.29 3.88 5.53
N PRO A 337 32.35 3.29 4.79
CA PRO A 337 32.66 2.21 3.87
C PRO A 337 33.53 2.75 2.72
N ASN A 338 34.76 2.24 2.60
CA ASN A 338 35.69 2.62 1.53
C ASN A 338 35.34 1.99 0.18
N LEU A 339 34.45 1.00 0.18
CA LEU A 339 33.96 0.29 -0.99
C LEU A 339 32.43 0.21 -0.96
N PRO A 340 31.75 0.30 -2.11
CA PRO A 340 30.33 0.04 -2.24
C PRO A 340 29.99 -1.32 -1.64
N THR A 341 29.14 -1.29 -0.64
CA THR A 341 28.57 -2.47 0.02
C THR A 341 27.09 -2.22 0.21
N PHE A 342 26.31 -3.28 0.42
CA PHE A 342 24.91 -3.10 0.80
C PHE A 342 24.80 -2.50 2.20
N LEU A 343 23.84 -1.61 2.38
CA LEU A 343 23.41 -1.18 3.70
C LEU A 343 23.11 -2.41 4.59
N PRO A 344 23.74 -2.53 5.77
CA PRO A 344 23.55 -3.68 6.64
C PRO A 344 22.08 -3.89 6.98
N GLY A 345 21.63 -5.14 7.01
CA GLY A 345 20.23 -5.49 7.28
C GLY A 345 19.26 -5.32 6.10
N LEU A 346 19.53 -4.43 5.14
CA LEU A 346 18.61 -4.16 4.02
C LEU A 346 18.40 -5.38 3.12
N ARG A 347 19.49 -5.99 2.64
CA ARG A 347 19.43 -7.19 1.78
C ARG A 347 18.66 -8.31 2.46
N GLY A 348 18.98 -8.61 3.72
CA GLY A 348 18.30 -9.65 4.50
C GLY A 348 16.79 -9.37 4.67
N SER A 349 16.43 -8.10 4.89
CA SER A 349 15.03 -7.67 5.03
C SER A 349 14.23 -7.86 3.75
N ILE A 350 14.82 -7.58 2.59
CA ILE A 350 14.19 -7.80 1.27
C ILE A 350 13.92 -9.30 1.06
N TYR A 351 14.90 -10.18 1.30
CA TYR A 351 14.71 -11.63 1.14
C TYR A 351 13.69 -12.19 2.14
N ALA A 352 13.75 -11.75 3.40
CA ALA A 352 12.79 -12.18 4.42
C ALA A 352 11.36 -11.77 4.05
N LEU A 353 11.16 -10.51 3.64
CA LEU A 353 9.84 -10.01 3.24
C LEU A 353 9.32 -10.73 1.99
N LEU A 354 10.18 -10.98 0.99
CA LEU A 354 9.84 -11.73 -0.20
C LEU A 354 9.36 -13.15 0.15
N ALA A 355 10.11 -13.86 1.01
CA ALA A 355 9.75 -15.20 1.46
C ALA A 355 8.41 -15.20 2.22
N VAL A 356 8.21 -14.24 3.12
CA VAL A 356 6.93 -14.05 3.83
C VAL A 356 5.79 -13.82 2.84
N GLN A 357 5.97 -12.97 1.84
CA GLN A 357 4.93 -12.70 0.83
C GLN A 357 4.56 -13.92 0.01
N VAL A 358 5.55 -14.74 -0.38
CA VAL A 358 5.29 -16.01 -1.06
C VAL A 358 4.46 -16.94 -0.16
N VAL A 359 4.82 -17.06 1.12
CA VAL A 359 4.06 -17.86 2.09
C VAL A 359 2.63 -17.32 2.27
N LEU A 360 2.45 -16.01 2.37
CA LEU A 360 1.12 -15.38 2.48
C LEU A 360 0.26 -15.63 1.24
N LEU A 361 0.84 -15.53 0.03
CA LEU A 361 0.15 -15.80 -1.23
C LEU A 361 -0.25 -17.27 -1.35
N VAL A 362 0.68 -18.21 -1.07
CA VAL A 362 0.37 -19.65 -1.05
C VAL A 362 -0.74 -19.94 -0.03
N GLY A 363 -0.63 -19.36 1.17
CA GLY A 363 -1.66 -19.46 2.21
C GLY A 363 -3.01 -18.90 1.75
N LEU A 364 -3.03 -17.84 0.94
CA LEU A 364 -4.25 -17.25 0.39
C LEU A 364 -4.93 -18.20 -0.59
N PHE A 365 -4.17 -18.83 -1.49
CA PHE A 365 -4.70 -19.86 -2.40
C PHE A 365 -5.22 -21.07 -1.61
N VAL A 366 -4.42 -21.63 -0.72
CA VAL A 366 -4.81 -22.81 0.07
C VAL A 366 -6.01 -22.50 0.97
N GLY A 367 -5.99 -21.38 1.68
CA GLY A 367 -7.07 -20.94 2.57
C GLY A 367 -8.38 -20.70 1.81
N THR A 368 -8.31 -20.13 0.61
CA THR A 368 -9.48 -19.96 -0.27
C THR A 368 -10.04 -21.30 -0.73
N ALA A 369 -9.17 -22.25 -1.10
CA ALA A 369 -9.60 -23.60 -1.45
C ALA A 369 -10.29 -24.31 -0.26
N LEU A 370 -9.73 -24.16 0.95
CA LEU A 370 -10.28 -24.73 2.17
C LEU A 370 -11.60 -24.07 2.60
N SER A 371 -11.77 -22.75 2.38
CA SER A 371 -13.02 -22.05 2.72
C SER A 371 -14.20 -22.47 1.85
N MET A 372 -13.91 -22.87 0.60
CA MET A 372 -14.90 -23.36 -0.35
C MET A 372 -15.10 -24.88 -0.32
N ARG A 373 -14.22 -25.65 0.33
CA ARG A 373 -14.22 -27.12 0.26
C ARG A 373 -15.62 -27.72 0.50
N GLY A 374 -16.05 -28.56 -0.43
CA GLY A 374 -17.40 -29.14 -0.46
C GLY A 374 -18.39 -28.37 -1.34
N SER A 375 -17.94 -27.34 -2.07
CA SER A 375 -18.68 -26.68 -3.16
C SER A 375 -18.75 -27.58 -4.39
N GLY A 376 -19.72 -28.50 -4.41
CA GLY A 376 -20.08 -29.21 -5.63
C GLY A 376 -20.68 -28.25 -6.68
N ARG A 377 -20.64 -28.66 -7.94
CA ARG A 377 -21.30 -27.98 -9.09
C ARG A 377 -22.84 -27.96 -8.98
N SER A 378 -23.39 -28.56 -7.93
CA SER A 378 -24.80 -28.95 -7.78
C SER A 378 -25.61 -28.08 -6.81
N ASP A 379 -25.02 -27.11 -6.11
CA ASP A 379 -25.75 -26.25 -5.17
C ASP A 379 -26.37 -25.03 -5.86
N ALA A 380 -26.93 -25.24 -7.06
CA ALA A 380 -28.07 -24.49 -7.55
C ALA A 380 -29.34 -24.97 -6.80
N ALA A 381 -29.29 -24.95 -5.47
CA ALA A 381 -30.44 -25.30 -4.64
C ALA A 381 -31.51 -24.21 -4.83
N PRO A 382 -32.76 -24.55 -5.17
CA PRO A 382 -33.83 -23.58 -5.30
C PRO A 382 -34.08 -22.92 -3.93
N GLY A 383 -33.70 -21.65 -3.76
CA GLY A 383 -33.95 -20.87 -2.55
C GLY A 383 -32.76 -20.11 -1.97
N SER A 384 -31.52 -20.45 -2.32
CA SER A 384 -30.39 -19.53 -2.09
C SER A 384 -30.45 -18.45 -3.16
N GLY A 385 -30.56 -17.18 -2.78
CA GLY A 385 -30.69 -16.02 -3.69
C GLY A 385 -29.59 -15.82 -4.74
N THR A 386 -28.71 -16.80 -4.94
CA THR A 386 -27.97 -17.00 -6.19
C THR A 386 -28.95 -17.32 -7.30
N THR A 387 -29.23 -16.34 -8.15
CA THR A 387 -29.89 -16.54 -9.43
C THR A 387 -29.22 -17.71 -10.18
N PRO A 388 -29.99 -18.72 -10.63
CA PRO A 388 -29.43 -19.83 -11.40
C PRO A 388 -28.74 -19.28 -12.66
N GLY A 389 -27.42 -19.45 -12.77
CA GLY A 389 -26.70 -19.14 -14.01
C GLY A 389 -25.31 -18.49 -13.88
N TYR A 390 -24.91 -17.94 -12.73
CA TYR A 390 -23.60 -17.27 -12.59
C TYR A 390 -22.61 -18.11 -11.78
N GLY A 391 -21.58 -18.63 -12.44
CA GLY A 391 -20.43 -19.26 -11.79
C GLY A 391 -19.49 -18.22 -11.18
N MET A 392 -18.78 -18.59 -10.10
CA MET A 392 -17.75 -17.73 -9.52
C MET A 392 -16.59 -17.52 -10.50
N THR A 393 -16.18 -16.27 -10.71
CA THR A 393 -15.01 -15.93 -11.52
C THR A 393 -13.78 -16.65 -11.00
N LEU A 394 -12.96 -17.17 -11.93
CA LEU A 394 -11.76 -17.98 -11.61
C LEU A 394 -12.02 -19.09 -10.57
N ARG A 395 -13.23 -19.70 -10.58
CA ARG A 395 -13.66 -20.73 -9.62
C ARG A 395 -13.54 -20.29 -8.14
N GLY A 396 -13.66 -18.99 -7.87
CA GLY A 396 -13.56 -18.40 -6.53
C GLY A 396 -12.15 -17.94 -6.13
N PHE A 397 -11.16 -18.06 -7.02
CA PHE A 397 -9.77 -17.62 -6.74
C PHE A 397 -9.48 -16.18 -7.15
N THR A 398 -10.48 -15.39 -7.55
CA THR A 398 -10.29 -14.01 -8.03
C THR A 398 -9.52 -13.14 -7.05
N ALA A 399 -9.83 -13.19 -5.76
CA ALA A 399 -9.07 -12.50 -4.71
C ALA A 399 -7.58 -12.86 -4.71
N ALA A 400 -7.25 -14.15 -4.84
CA ALA A 400 -5.87 -14.64 -4.82
C ALA A 400 -5.10 -14.21 -6.07
N PHE A 401 -5.72 -14.28 -7.25
CA PHE A 401 -5.13 -13.82 -8.50
C PHE A 401 -4.91 -12.30 -8.53
N VAL A 402 -5.88 -11.52 -8.08
CA VAL A 402 -5.76 -10.05 -8.01
C VAL A 402 -4.70 -9.63 -7.00
N SER A 403 -4.58 -10.36 -5.89
CA SER A 403 -3.49 -10.16 -4.91
C SER A 403 -2.11 -10.49 -5.50
N LEU A 404 -2.00 -11.58 -6.26
CA LEU A 404 -0.78 -11.96 -6.97
C LEU A 404 -0.38 -10.88 -7.99
N LEU A 405 -1.35 -10.36 -8.76
CA LEU A 405 -1.11 -9.27 -9.70
C LEU A 405 -0.62 -8.01 -8.99
N GLY A 406 -1.25 -7.64 -7.87
CA GLY A 406 -0.78 -6.53 -7.03
C GLY A 406 0.66 -6.73 -6.56
N TRP A 407 1.02 -7.96 -6.17
CA TRP A 407 2.37 -8.30 -5.71
C TRP A 407 3.42 -8.19 -6.82
N LEU A 408 3.10 -8.70 -8.03
CA LEU A 408 3.99 -8.58 -9.19
C LEU A 408 4.21 -7.13 -9.61
N ILE A 409 3.14 -6.31 -9.65
CA ILE A 409 3.25 -4.88 -9.98
C ILE A 409 4.05 -4.15 -8.91
N GLY A 410 3.77 -4.40 -7.62
CA GLY A 410 4.49 -3.79 -6.51
C GLY A 410 5.98 -4.14 -6.50
N GLY A 411 6.31 -5.40 -6.77
CA GLY A 411 7.69 -5.86 -6.97
C GLY A 411 8.36 -5.17 -8.15
N GLY A 412 7.70 -5.13 -9.31
CA GLY A 412 8.21 -4.48 -10.52
C GLY A 412 8.50 -2.98 -10.33
N VAL A 413 7.59 -2.24 -9.69
CA VAL A 413 7.81 -0.83 -9.33
C VAL A 413 9.01 -0.67 -8.40
N SER A 414 9.14 -1.53 -7.40
CA SER A 414 10.28 -1.51 -6.45
C SER A 414 11.62 -1.73 -7.15
N VAL A 415 11.66 -2.66 -8.11
CA VAL A 415 12.82 -2.91 -8.96
C VAL A 415 13.15 -1.69 -9.82
N GLY A 416 12.14 -1.14 -10.50
CA GLY A 416 12.30 0.03 -11.36
C GLY A 416 12.88 1.23 -10.60
N VAL A 417 12.42 1.49 -9.38
CA VAL A 417 12.92 2.58 -8.53
C VAL A 417 14.42 2.41 -8.24
N GLY A 418 14.87 1.26 -7.72
CA GLY A 418 16.29 1.10 -7.38
C GLY A 418 17.21 1.02 -8.59
N LEU A 419 16.79 0.36 -9.68
CA LEU A 419 17.57 0.35 -10.93
C LEU A 419 17.70 1.75 -11.53
N SER A 420 16.62 2.52 -11.56
CA SER A 420 16.65 3.90 -12.08
C SER A 420 17.57 4.78 -11.25
N THR A 421 17.52 4.69 -9.92
CA THR A 421 18.44 5.44 -9.05
C THR A 421 19.90 5.08 -9.30
N ALA A 422 20.23 3.80 -9.41
CA ALA A 422 21.60 3.36 -9.70
C ALA A 422 22.09 3.81 -11.09
N LEU A 423 21.23 3.81 -12.12
CA LEU A 423 21.58 4.27 -13.47
C LEU A 423 21.75 5.80 -13.57
N ILE A 424 20.98 6.55 -12.78
CA ILE A 424 21.10 8.02 -12.70
C ILE A 424 22.41 8.41 -12.03
N LEU A 425 22.77 7.74 -10.93
CA LEU A 425 23.94 8.11 -10.11
C LEU A 425 25.25 7.45 -10.56
N GLY A 426 25.20 6.29 -11.23
CA GLY A 426 26.38 5.52 -11.56
C GLY A 426 26.16 4.45 -12.62
N ARG A 427 26.73 3.27 -12.41
CA ARG A 427 26.52 2.07 -13.22
C ARG A 427 26.05 0.92 -12.33
N VAL A 428 25.17 0.06 -12.85
CA VAL A 428 24.54 -1.02 -12.08
C VAL A 428 25.47 -2.22 -11.99
N GLU A 429 25.62 -2.76 -10.77
CA GLU A 429 26.33 -4.00 -10.48
C GLU A 429 25.45 -4.93 -9.63
N VAL A 430 25.49 -6.23 -9.91
CA VAL A 430 24.66 -7.24 -9.20
C VAL A 430 25.46 -7.99 -8.14
N THR A 431 26.79 -7.86 -8.17
CA THR A 431 27.71 -8.52 -7.23
C THR A 431 28.55 -7.50 -6.48
N THR A 432 29.10 -7.89 -5.33
CA THR A 432 30.01 -7.05 -4.54
C THR A 432 31.46 -7.14 -4.99
N ILE A 433 31.82 -8.16 -5.79
CA ILE A 433 33.20 -8.41 -6.23
C ILE A 433 33.62 -7.43 -7.33
N ALA A 434 32.81 -7.31 -8.39
CA ALA A 434 33.10 -6.43 -9.53
C ALA A 434 33.28 -4.94 -9.13
N PRO A 435 32.46 -4.34 -8.24
CA PRO A 435 32.70 -3.00 -7.72
C PRO A 435 34.07 -2.84 -7.03
N ALA A 436 34.45 -3.80 -6.19
CA ALA A 436 35.69 -3.73 -5.42
C ALA A 436 36.91 -3.78 -6.34
N GLU A 437 36.92 -4.69 -7.31
CA GLU A 437 37.97 -4.79 -8.32
C GLU A 437 38.05 -3.53 -9.19
N ALA A 438 36.91 -3.00 -9.63
CA ALA A 438 36.86 -1.78 -10.44
C ALA A 438 37.42 -0.56 -9.68
N MET A 439 37.07 -0.42 -8.40
CA MET A 439 37.57 0.66 -7.56
C MET A 439 39.06 0.51 -7.23
N ALA A 440 39.53 -0.70 -6.93
CA ALA A 440 40.94 -0.97 -6.72
C ALA A 440 41.78 -0.68 -7.98
N LYS A 441 41.32 -1.14 -9.15
CA LYS A 441 41.96 -0.86 -10.44
C LYS A 441 42.00 0.64 -10.73
N ARG A 442 40.91 1.36 -10.49
CA ARG A 442 40.85 2.82 -10.64
C ARG A 442 41.88 3.51 -9.76
N ALA A 443 41.91 3.18 -8.47
CA ALA A 443 42.84 3.77 -7.51
C ALA A 443 44.30 3.51 -7.93
N ALA A 444 44.63 2.26 -8.32
CA ALA A 444 45.95 1.90 -8.80
C ALA A 444 46.35 2.66 -10.08
N THR A 445 45.43 2.80 -11.04
CA THR A 445 45.67 3.51 -12.31
C THR A 445 45.96 5.00 -12.07
N LEU A 446 45.20 5.64 -11.18
CA LEU A 446 45.36 7.06 -10.87
C LEU A 446 46.61 7.33 -10.03
N ALA A 447 47.01 6.39 -9.17
CA ALA A 447 48.25 6.49 -8.38
C ALA A 447 49.51 6.19 -9.20
N ASN A 448 49.38 5.47 -10.33
CA ASN A 448 50.52 5.10 -11.15
C ASN A 448 51.02 6.30 -11.98
N ALA A 449 52.20 6.83 -11.63
CA ALA A 449 52.83 7.93 -12.36
C ALA A 449 53.09 7.59 -13.85
N THR A 450 53.41 6.33 -14.16
CA THR A 450 53.75 5.87 -15.52
C THR A 450 52.56 5.35 -16.32
N ALA A 451 51.36 5.31 -15.76
CA ALA A 451 50.16 4.89 -16.50
C ALA A 451 49.86 5.87 -17.64
N ASP A 452 49.42 5.31 -18.77
CA ASP A 452 49.13 6.05 -19.98
C ASP A 452 48.02 7.10 -19.77
N PHE A 453 48.07 8.19 -20.55
CA PHE A 453 47.08 9.25 -20.46
C PHE A 453 45.66 8.75 -20.74
N VAL A 454 45.49 7.84 -21.72
CA VAL A 454 44.16 7.29 -22.06
C VAL A 454 43.63 6.44 -20.90
N GLU A 455 44.48 5.65 -20.25
CA GLU A 455 44.10 4.86 -19.08
C GLU A 455 43.68 5.74 -17.91
N LYS A 456 44.42 6.81 -17.63
CA LYS A 456 44.07 7.80 -16.59
C LYS A 456 42.76 8.52 -16.91
N MET A 457 42.57 8.95 -18.16
CA MET A 457 41.33 9.59 -18.60
C MET A 457 40.13 8.64 -18.45
N HIS A 458 40.30 7.38 -18.82
CA HIS A 458 39.26 6.37 -18.65
C HIS A 458 38.94 6.13 -17.17
N ALA A 459 39.96 6.05 -16.31
CA ALA A 459 39.78 5.93 -14.86
C ALA A 459 39.08 7.16 -14.23
N MET A 460 39.36 8.37 -14.72
CA MET A 460 38.69 9.61 -14.27
C MET A 460 37.23 9.69 -14.72
N SER A 461 36.93 9.27 -15.95
CA SER A 461 35.58 9.28 -16.53
C SER A 461 34.70 8.09 -16.10
N MET A 462 35.24 7.14 -15.34
CA MET A 462 34.51 5.97 -14.86
C MET A 462 33.33 6.37 -13.98
N ARG A 463 32.13 5.89 -14.32
CA ARG A 463 30.95 5.98 -13.45
C ARG A 463 31.06 5.01 -12.27
N ALA A 464 30.62 5.45 -11.09
CA ALA A 464 30.73 4.67 -9.86
C ALA A 464 29.94 3.34 -9.96
N PRO A 465 30.55 2.19 -9.62
CA PRO A 465 29.84 0.93 -9.54
C PRO A 465 28.90 0.91 -8.34
N LEU A 466 27.59 0.87 -8.58
CA LEU A 466 26.54 0.87 -7.56
C LEU A 466 25.83 -0.48 -7.56
N ILE A 467 25.73 -1.07 -6.38
CA ILE A 467 25.22 -2.41 -6.18
C ILE A 467 23.72 -2.35 -5.96
N VAL A 468 22.98 -3.12 -6.74
CA VAL A 468 21.52 -3.30 -6.57
C VAL A 468 21.21 -4.68 -6.00
N PRO A 469 20.12 -4.85 -5.21
CA PRO A 469 19.77 -6.14 -4.64
C PRO A 469 19.54 -7.21 -5.73
N PRO A 470 20.14 -8.42 -5.63
CA PRO A 470 19.95 -9.48 -6.63
C PRO A 470 18.49 -9.89 -6.92
N PRO A 471 17.54 -9.84 -5.95
CA PRO A 471 16.13 -10.13 -6.23
C PRO A 471 15.54 -9.25 -7.33
N TYR A 472 16.12 -8.08 -7.60
CA TYR A 472 15.62 -7.17 -8.62
C TYR A 472 15.73 -7.77 -10.02
N VAL A 473 16.81 -8.52 -10.28
CA VAL A 473 17.01 -9.21 -11.56
C VAL A 473 16.04 -10.40 -11.67
N TRP A 474 15.90 -11.20 -10.62
CA TRP A 474 15.04 -12.38 -10.61
C TRP A 474 13.55 -12.03 -10.66
N ALA A 475 13.13 -10.94 -10.00
CA ALA A 475 11.76 -10.45 -10.05
C ALA A 475 11.38 -9.96 -11.45
N SER A 476 12.29 -9.29 -12.17
CA SER A 476 12.09 -8.94 -13.58
C SER A 476 11.91 -10.18 -14.45
N VAL A 477 12.74 -11.21 -14.28
CA VAL A 477 12.61 -12.48 -15.02
C VAL A 477 11.30 -13.20 -14.67
N ALA A 478 10.93 -13.29 -13.40
CA ALA A 478 9.69 -13.92 -12.97
C ALA A 478 8.45 -13.18 -13.49
N THR A 479 8.47 -11.84 -13.48
CA THR A 479 7.38 -11.03 -14.04
C THR A 479 7.24 -11.25 -15.54
N LEU A 480 8.36 -11.30 -16.28
CA LEU A 480 8.38 -11.61 -17.71
C LEU A 480 7.87 -13.03 -17.98
N LEU A 481 8.22 -14.02 -17.15
CA LEU A 481 7.72 -15.39 -17.27
C LEU A 481 6.21 -15.49 -16.99
N VAL A 482 5.70 -14.79 -15.97
CA VAL A 482 4.25 -14.77 -15.70
C VAL A 482 3.50 -14.07 -16.83
N LEU A 483 4.01 -12.95 -17.34
CA LEU A 483 3.44 -12.28 -18.52
C LEU A 483 3.48 -13.19 -19.75
N PHE A 484 4.59 -13.90 -19.97
CA PHE A 484 4.72 -14.84 -21.06
C PHE A 484 3.73 -16.01 -20.93
N VAL A 485 3.57 -16.60 -19.75
CA VAL A 485 2.58 -17.67 -19.50
C VAL A 485 1.14 -17.16 -19.62
N ALA A 486 0.87 -15.91 -19.23
CA ALA A 486 -0.46 -15.31 -19.33
C ALA A 486 -0.84 -14.91 -20.78
N VAL A 487 0.14 -14.70 -21.65
CA VAL A 487 -0.04 -14.29 -23.06
C VAL A 487 0.23 -15.43 -24.03
N ALA A 488 0.86 -16.52 -23.57
CA ALA A 488 1.05 -17.73 -24.35
C ALA A 488 -0.32 -18.38 -24.64
N PRO A 489 -0.64 -18.62 -25.92
CA PRO A 489 -1.96 -19.11 -26.37
C PRO A 489 -2.28 -20.53 -25.89
#